data_AF-A7MLG7-F1
#
_entry.id   AF-A7MLG7-F1
#
_cell.length_a   1.000
_cell.length_b   1.000
_cell.length_c   1.000
_cell.angle_alpha   90.00
_cell.angle_beta   90.00
_cell.angle_gamma   90.00
#
_symmetry.space_group_name_H-M   'P 1'
#
loop_
_entity.id
_entity.type
_entity.pdbx_description
1 polymer ?
#
loop_
_entity_poly.entity_id
_entity_poly.type
_entity_poly.pdbx_seq_one_letter_code
_entity_poly.pdbx_strand_id
1 'polypeptide(L)' 'MRAALSSAGQANCAMVGGSLSVARQLDGTTTGMCALPNGKRCSEAALASGACAAY' A
#
# COMPACT_ATOMS: atom_id res chain seq x y z
N MET A 1 -5.16 -6.23 15.51
CA MET A 1 -4.71 -4.98 14.85
C MET A 1 -4.84 -5.21 13.36
N ARG A 2 -5.94 -4.76 12.75
CA ARG A 2 -6.30 -5.12 11.38
C ARG A 2 -5.54 -4.23 10.41
N ALA A 3 -4.82 -4.87 9.50
CA ALA A 3 -4.04 -4.26 8.45
C ALA A 3 -4.82 -3.11 7.82
N ALA A 4 -4.16 -1.96 7.72
CA ALA A 4 -4.76 -0.77 7.13
C ALA A 4 -4.89 -0.85 5.58
N LEU A 5 -4.77 -2.07 5.04
CA LEU A 5 -4.93 -2.48 3.65
C LEU A 5 -5.88 -3.69 3.62
N SER A 6 -6.90 -3.68 2.76
CA SER A 6 -7.82 -4.77 2.48
C SER A 6 -7.08 -6.00 1.94
N SER A 7 -7.72 -7.17 2.02
CA SER A 7 -7.16 -8.42 1.47
C SER A 7 -6.82 -8.30 -0.03
N ALA A 8 -7.61 -7.54 -0.80
CA ALA A 8 -7.31 -7.24 -2.20
C ALA A 8 -6.07 -6.34 -2.34
N GLY A 9 -5.97 -5.27 -1.53
CA GLY A 9 -4.78 -4.44 -1.49
C GLY A 9 -3.53 -5.22 -1.08
N GLN A 10 -3.66 -6.15 -0.14
CA GLN A 10 -2.56 -7.01 0.30
C GLN A 10 -2.09 -7.95 -0.81
N ALA A 11 -3.03 -8.62 -1.48
CA ALA A 11 -2.73 -9.48 -2.62
C ALA A 11 -2.08 -8.69 -3.76
N ASN A 12 -2.62 -7.52 -4.10
CA ASN A 12 -2.05 -6.65 -5.13
C ASN A 12 -0.63 -6.20 -4.76
N CYS A 13 -0.39 -5.88 -3.49
CA CYS A 13 0.92 -5.44 -3.02
C CYS A 13 1.97 -6.54 -3.16
N ALA A 14 1.62 -7.76 -2.76
CA ALA A 14 2.47 -8.93 -2.95
C ALA A 14 2.68 -9.25 -4.44
N MET A 15 1.64 -9.08 -5.27
CA MET A 15 1.69 -9.36 -6.71
C MET A 15 2.68 -8.45 -7.45
N VAL A 16 2.79 -7.17 -7.05
CA VAL A 16 3.77 -6.23 -7.62
C VAL A 16 5.16 -6.32 -6.97
N GLY A 17 5.39 -7.32 -6.11
CA GLY A 17 6.66 -7.50 -5.39
C GLY A 17 6.89 -6.48 -4.28
N GLY A 18 5.84 -5.79 -3.83
CA GLY A 18 5.88 -4.87 -2.71
C GLY A 18 5.71 -5.56 -1.36
N SER A 19 5.90 -4.76 -0.31
CA SER A 19 5.80 -5.17 1.09
C SER A 19 4.77 -4.31 1.81
N LEU A 20 4.01 -4.92 2.71
CA LEU A 20 2.98 -4.20 3.46
C LEU A 20 3.62 -3.31 4.51
N SER A 21 3.22 -2.05 4.49
CA SER A 21 3.69 -1.02 5.39
C SER A 21 2.49 -0.26 5.95
N VAL A 22 2.69 0.38 7.09
CA VAL A 22 1.67 1.22 7.70
C VAL A 22 2.30 2.59 7.89
N ALA A 23 1.59 3.65 7.53
CA ALA A 23 1.95 4.98 8.01
C ALA A 23 0.82 5.61 8.78
N ARG A 24 1.25 6.29 9.85
CA ARG A 24 0.44 7.23 10.57
C ARG A 24 0.50 8.57 9.84
N GLN A 25 -0.66 9.04 9.43
CA GLN A 25 -0.84 10.34 8.81
C GLN A 25 -0.78 11.43 9.90
N LEU A 26 -0.57 12.68 9.46
CA LEU A 26 -0.49 13.85 10.35
C LEU A 26 -1.81 14.11 11.10
N ASP A 27 -2.93 13.68 10.52
CA ASP A 27 -4.26 13.70 11.12
C ASP A 27 -4.46 12.62 12.22
N GLY A 28 -3.43 11.81 12.49
CA GLY A 28 -3.46 10.73 13.48
C GLY A 28 -4.08 9.43 12.97
N THR A 29 -4.62 9.42 11.75
CA THR A 29 -5.15 8.20 11.14
C THR A 29 -4.00 7.28 10.70
N THR A 30 -4.28 5.99 10.61
CA THR A 30 -3.28 4.98 10.25
C THR A 30 -3.73 4.30 8.97
N THR A 31 -2.98 4.51 7.89
CA THR A 31 -3.27 3.98 6.55
C THR A 31 -2.25 2.92 6.16
N GLY A 32 -2.75 1.85 5.54
CA GLY A 32 -1.94 0.78 5.01
C GLY A 32 -1.42 1.22 3.67
N MET A 33 -0.14 0.99 3.46
CA MET A 33 0.53 1.30 2.23
C MET A 33 1.32 0.10 1.76
N CYS A 34 1.45 -0.02 0.44
CA CYS A 34 2.37 -0.92 -0.18
C CYS A 34 3.71 -0.21 -0.39
N ALA A 35 4.77 -0.69 0.24
CA ALA A 35 6.14 -0.27 0.00
C ALA A 35 6.72 -1.11 -1.14
N LEU A 36 6.90 -0.49 -2.29
CA LEU A 36 7.44 -1.10 -3.49
C LEU A 36 8.98 -1.18 -3.45
N PRO A 37 9.59 -2.13 -4.18
CA PRO A 37 11.05 -2.28 -4.23
C PRO A 37 11.77 -1.09 -4.88
N ASN A 38 11.05 -0.26 -5.65
CA ASN A 38 11.55 1.01 -6.19
C ASN A 38 11.60 2.14 -5.13
N GLY A 39 11.23 1.87 -3.88
CA GLY A 39 11.19 2.85 -2.79
C GLY A 39 9.90 3.65 -2.69
N LYS A 40 8.93 3.47 -3.61
CA LYS A 40 7.64 4.16 -3.56
C LYS A 40 6.73 3.53 -2.51
N ARG A 41 5.96 4.35 -1.80
CA ARG A 41 4.92 3.91 -0.86
C ARG A 41 3.57 4.35 -1.40
N CYS A 42 2.67 3.41 -1.60
CA CYS A 42 1.38 3.68 -2.20
C CYS A 42 0.23 3.26 -1.32
N SER A 43 -0.82 4.06 -1.29
CA SER A 43 -2.09 3.68 -0.68
C SER A 43 -2.77 2.57 -1.49
N GLU A 44 -3.71 1.88 -0.85
CA GLU A 44 -4.53 0.86 -1.50
C GLU A 44 -5.19 1.35 -2.78
N ALA A 45 -5.73 2.58 -2.78
CA ALA A 45 -6.43 3.14 -3.92
C ALA A 45 -5.50 3.30 -5.14
N ALA A 46 -4.27 3.79 -4.92
CA ALA A 46 -3.27 3.93 -5.98
C ALA A 46 -2.78 2.57 -6.51
N LEU A 47 -2.77 1.56 -5.64
CA LEU A 47 -2.43 0.20 -6.02
C LEU A 47 -3.57 -0.49 -6.79
N ALA A 48 -4.81 -0.28 -6.36
CA ALA A 48 -6.01 -0.80 -7.01
C ALA A 48 -6.26 -0.15 -8.37
N SER A 49 -5.91 1.12 -8.55
CA SER A 49 -5.98 1.80 -9.85
C SER A 49 -4.80 1.48 -10.77
N GLY A 50 -3.80 0.72 -10.30
CA GLY A 50 -2.56 0.43 -11.04
C GLY A 50 -1.63 1.64 -11.20
N ALA A 51 -2.04 2.84 -10.77
CA ALA A 51 -1.25 4.07 -10.88
C ALA A 51 0.06 4.02 -10.05
N CYS A 52 0.08 3.20 -9.00
CA CYS A 52 1.27 2.97 -8.18
C CYS A 52 2.29 2.02 -8.82
N ALA A 53 1.81 1.02 -9.57
CA ALA A 53 2.66 0.04 -10.23
C ALA A 53 3.27 0.58 -11.54
N ALA A 54 2.69 1.67 -12.07
CA ALA A 54 3.29 2.42 -13.15
C ALA A 54 4.57 3.12 -12.66
N TYR A 55 5.69 2.74 -13.29
CA TYR A 55 7.03 3.27 -13.07
C TYR A 55 7.09 4.79 -13.25
#